data_AF-A0A1F5G180-F1
#
_entry.id   AF-A0A1F5G180-F1
#
_cell.length_a   1.000
_cell.length_b   1.000
_cell.length_c   1.000
_cell.angle_alpha   90.00
_cell.angle_beta   90.00
_cell.angle_gamma   90.00
#
_symmetry.space_group_name_H-M   'P 1'
#
loop_
_entity.id
_entity.type
_entity.pdbx_description
1 polymer ?
#
loop_
_entity_poly.entity_id
_entity_poly.type
_entity_poly.pdbx_seq_one_letter_code
_entity_poly.pdbx_strand_id
1 'polypeptide(L)'
;MIDTLKTEATNLKSINSLLKDKELGSSLPQLVYYGTIDGITFLVTRYLQSEKSKFNFNSRLTSRNIKQLDKEINQAIEFISKFQQQTIKRKVDAVRYLLSIVKTQSKKLDKQDLITKEVKTSLDDLINEIKKLKGIDLPIVSIQGDFDFFYNIMFNKDGLKVFDFEHYESEGLPFLDFITLVFNPLLVSYEHQKKSISLTEIVDKPNLKDYLKNWFNKYSELTGLPKKMLRLAPALAALEQKTKNYPESRDPDSFPIYKQKAFKEMLALRVNLN
;
A
#
# COMPACT_ATOMS: atom_id res chain seq x y z
N MET A 1 -25.01 -3.19 5.59
CA MET A 1 -24.04 -3.31 6.69
C MET A 1 -23.20 -4.56 6.49
N ILE A 2 -21.91 -4.39 6.19
CA ILE A 2 -20.91 -5.48 6.18
C ILE A 2 -20.40 -5.61 7.61
N ASP A 3 -20.36 -6.84 8.14
CA ASP A 3 -19.73 -7.12 9.43
C ASP A 3 -18.20 -7.14 9.24
N THR A 4 -17.51 -6.11 9.74
CA THR A 4 -16.04 -6.00 9.74
C THR A 4 -15.38 -7.25 10.33
N LEU A 5 -15.88 -7.77 11.46
CA LEU A 5 -15.30 -8.96 12.10
C LEU A 5 -15.46 -10.20 11.22
N LYS A 6 -16.55 -10.30 10.46
CA LYS A 6 -16.75 -11.38 9.47
C LYS A 6 -15.77 -11.30 8.31
N THR A 7 -15.54 -10.08 7.81
CA THR A 7 -14.57 -9.83 6.74
C THR A 7 -13.17 -10.19 7.21
N GLU A 8 -12.77 -9.70 8.38
CA GLU A 8 -11.48 -10.01 9.00
C GLU A 8 -11.30 -11.51 9.24
N ALA A 9 -12.29 -12.19 9.84
CA ALA A 9 -12.25 -13.65 10.04
C ALA A 9 -12.10 -14.42 8.71
N THR A 10 -12.81 -13.99 7.66
CA THR A 10 -12.76 -14.62 6.34
C THR A 10 -11.39 -14.43 5.69
N ASN A 11 -10.84 -13.22 5.78
CA ASN A 11 -9.56 -12.84 5.20
C ASN A 11 -8.40 -13.51 5.94
N LEU A 12 -8.37 -13.46 7.29
CA LEU A 12 -7.42 -14.21 8.12
C LEU A 12 -7.44 -15.70 7.81
N LYS A 13 -8.62 -16.34 7.76
CA LYS A 13 -8.74 -17.77 7.41
C LYS A 13 -8.16 -18.07 6.02
N SER A 14 -8.41 -17.20 5.05
CA SER A 14 -7.89 -17.32 3.68
C SER A 14 -6.36 -17.22 3.64
N ILE A 15 -5.78 -16.19 4.25
CA ILE A 15 -4.33 -15.96 4.22
C ILE A 15 -3.55 -16.92 5.12
N ASN A 16 -4.08 -17.29 6.29
CA ASN A 16 -3.52 -18.34 7.16
C ASN A 16 -3.43 -19.68 6.42
N SER A 17 -4.44 -20.02 5.60
CA SER A 17 -4.41 -21.23 4.76
C SER A 17 -3.37 -21.13 3.63
N LEU A 18 -3.30 -19.98 2.96
CA LEU A 18 -2.36 -19.74 1.84
C LEU A 18 -0.89 -19.67 2.26
N LEU A 19 -0.61 -19.28 3.50
CA LEU A 19 0.73 -19.20 4.10
C LEU A 19 0.98 -20.29 5.14
N LYS A 20 0.13 -21.33 5.19
CA LYS A 20 0.35 -22.49 6.03
C LYS A 20 1.70 -23.13 5.69
N ASP A 21 2.46 -23.49 6.73
CA ASP A 21 3.78 -24.12 6.63
C ASP A 21 4.86 -23.26 5.92
N LYS A 22 4.59 -21.96 5.67
CA LYS A 22 5.55 -20.96 5.18
C LYS A 22 6.05 -20.07 6.31
N GLU A 23 7.29 -19.58 6.21
CA GLU A 23 7.93 -18.63 7.14
C GLU A 23 7.01 -17.48 7.57
N LEU A 24 6.36 -16.84 6.59
CA LEU A 24 5.48 -15.68 6.79
C LEU A 24 4.21 -15.99 7.58
N GLY A 25 3.76 -17.25 7.63
CA GLY A 25 2.60 -17.68 8.40
C GLY A 25 2.79 -17.50 9.92
N SER A 26 4.04 -17.41 10.39
CA SER A 26 4.40 -17.09 11.78
C SER A 26 4.35 -15.58 12.11
N SER A 27 4.08 -14.74 11.11
CA SER A 27 4.01 -13.29 11.24
C SER A 27 2.59 -12.72 11.16
N LEU A 28 1.59 -13.57 10.99
CA LEU A 28 0.18 -13.19 10.92
C LEU A 28 -0.61 -13.76 12.12
N PRO A 29 -1.60 -13.04 12.67
CA PRO A 29 -2.56 -13.60 13.62
C PRO A 29 -3.19 -14.87 13.05
N GLN A 30 -3.29 -15.92 13.87
CA GLN A 30 -3.99 -17.14 13.49
C GLN A 30 -5.39 -17.10 14.04
N LEU A 31 -6.41 -17.21 13.18
CA LEU A 31 -7.80 -17.27 13.61
C LEU A 31 -8.06 -18.51 14.48
N VAL A 32 -8.60 -18.30 15.67
CA VAL A 32 -9.00 -19.35 16.62
C VAL A 32 -10.52 -19.54 16.60
N TYR A 33 -11.28 -18.44 16.62
CA TYR A 33 -12.74 -18.46 16.61
C TYR A 33 -13.32 -17.19 15.97
N TYR A 34 -14.46 -17.35 15.29
CA TYR A 34 -15.35 -16.25 14.94
C TYR A 34 -16.80 -16.75 15.08
N GLY A 35 -17.63 -15.98 15.76
CA GLY A 35 -19.04 -16.33 16.02
C GLY A 35 -19.66 -15.51 17.14
N THR A 36 -20.94 -15.75 17.42
CA THR A 36 -21.73 -14.99 18.40
C THR A 36 -21.98 -15.82 19.66
N ILE A 37 -21.76 -15.22 20.83
CA ILE A 37 -22.08 -15.77 22.15
C ILE A 37 -22.87 -14.70 22.91
N ASP A 38 -24.03 -15.06 23.47
CA ASP A 38 -24.93 -14.16 24.23
C ASP A 38 -25.25 -12.83 23.52
N GLY A 39 -25.40 -12.88 22.19
CA GLY A 39 -25.70 -11.72 21.34
C GLY A 39 -24.48 -10.85 20.96
N ILE A 40 -23.28 -11.16 21.47
CA ILE A 40 -22.04 -10.46 21.15
C ILE A 40 -21.24 -11.28 20.13
N THR A 41 -20.84 -10.67 19.01
CA THR A 41 -19.97 -11.30 18.02
C THR A 41 -18.51 -11.11 18.39
N PHE A 42 -17.77 -12.22 18.44
CA PHE A 42 -16.36 -12.27 18.80
C PHE A 42 -15.50 -12.66 17.60
N LEU A 43 -14.32 -12.05 17.53
CA LEU A 43 -13.17 -12.51 16.74
C LEU A 43 -12.06 -12.85 17.73
N VAL A 44 -11.58 -14.08 17.71
CA VAL A 44 -10.49 -14.55 18.60
C VAL A 44 -9.35 -15.04 17.73
N THR A 45 -8.16 -14.48 17.95
CA THR A 45 -6.92 -14.87 17.27
C THR A 45 -5.87 -15.31 18.29
N ARG A 46 -4.84 -16.03 17.83
CA ARG A 46 -3.64 -16.27 18.65
C ARG A 46 -2.91 -14.95 18.86
N TYR A 47 -2.63 -14.64 20.12
CA TYR A 47 -1.85 -13.46 20.49
C TYR A 47 -0.45 -13.50 19.85
N LEU A 48 -0.09 -12.41 19.17
CA LEU A 48 1.26 -12.15 18.71
C LEU A 48 1.84 -11.02 19.55
N GLN A 49 2.93 -11.29 20.26
CA GLN A 49 3.67 -10.25 20.97
C GLN A 49 4.44 -9.38 19.99
N SER A 50 4.13 -8.09 19.93
CA SER A 50 4.82 -7.10 19.10
C SER A 50 4.74 -5.68 19.66
N GLU A 51 5.71 -4.86 19.28
CA GLU A 51 5.80 -3.42 19.54
C GLU A 51 5.53 -2.64 18.25
N LYS A 52 4.83 -1.50 18.36
CA LYS A 52 4.68 -0.56 17.23
C LYS A 52 6.03 -0.03 16.74
N SER A 53 6.03 0.50 15.51
CA SER A 53 7.16 1.27 14.96
C SER A 53 7.70 2.28 15.99
N LYS A 54 9.03 2.40 16.08
CA LYS A 54 9.70 3.33 17.01
C LYS A 54 9.83 4.74 16.41
N PHE A 55 9.43 4.92 15.15
CA PHE A 55 9.41 6.21 14.47
C PHE A 55 8.23 7.08 14.95
N ASN A 56 8.47 8.37 15.13
CA ASN A 56 7.43 9.32 15.50
C ASN A 56 6.86 9.99 14.23
N PHE A 57 5.72 9.49 13.75
CA PHE A 57 5.01 10.00 12.57
C PHE A 57 4.57 11.47 12.71
N ASN A 58 4.40 11.95 13.95
CA ASN A 58 4.00 13.33 14.26
C ASN A 58 5.23 14.26 14.39
N SER A 59 6.40 13.83 13.92
CA SER A 59 7.65 14.60 13.95
C SER A 59 8.09 15.05 12.54
N ARG A 60 9.08 15.95 12.49
CA ARG A 60 9.68 16.32 11.19
C ARG A 60 10.61 15.21 10.69
N LEU A 61 10.62 15.03 9.37
CA LEU A 61 11.56 14.16 8.65
C LEU A 61 12.98 14.74 8.68
N THR A 62 13.63 14.66 9.84
CA THR A 62 15.05 14.96 10.02
C THR A 62 15.91 13.77 9.57
N SER A 63 17.17 13.99 9.20
CA SER A 63 18.07 12.90 8.76
C SER A 63 18.21 11.77 9.79
N ARG A 64 18.12 12.07 11.10
CA ARG A 64 18.11 11.08 12.18
C ARG A 64 16.84 10.23 12.15
N ASN A 65 15.67 10.86 12.01
CA ASN A 65 14.39 10.16 12.00
C ASN A 65 14.21 9.34 10.72
N ILE A 66 14.64 9.86 9.56
CA ILE A 66 14.62 9.11 8.29
C ILE A 66 15.51 7.87 8.37
N LYS A 67 16.71 7.95 8.95
CA LYS A 67 17.58 6.76 9.15
C LYS A 67 16.93 5.68 10.03
N GLN A 68 16.09 6.07 10.99
CA GLN A 68 15.34 5.12 11.80
C GLN A 68 14.19 4.48 11.01
N LEU A 69 13.43 5.29 10.28
CA LEU A 69 12.36 4.84 9.38
C LEU A 69 12.89 3.90 8.28
N ASP A 70 14.06 4.19 7.73
CA ASP A 70 14.74 3.39 6.70
C ASP A 70 14.93 1.93 7.14
N LYS A 71 15.35 1.67 8.39
CA LYS A 71 15.48 0.29 8.88
C LYS A 71 14.15 -0.45 8.88
N GLU A 72 13.09 0.19 9.37
CA GLU A 72 11.75 -0.40 9.48
C GLU A 72 11.10 -0.59 8.09
N ILE A 73 11.25 0.38 7.18
CA ILE A 73 10.84 0.26 5.77
C ILE A 73 11.62 -0.86 5.06
N ASN A 74 12.92 -1.00 5.29
CA ASN A 74 13.72 -2.08 4.69
C ASN A 74 13.22 -3.47 5.10
N GLN A 75 12.81 -3.66 6.35
CA GLN A 75 12.23 -4.91 6.85
C GLN A 75 10.81 -5.14 6.30
N ALA A 76 10.01 -4.08 6.18
CA ALA A 76 8.69 -4.14 5.55
C ALA A 76 8.76 -4.45 4.06
N ILE A 77 9.74 -3.90 3.33
CA ILE A 77 10.04 -4.21 1.92
C ILE A 77 10.44 -5.69 1.76
N GLU A 78 11.26 -6.23 2.64
CA GLU A 78 11.60 -7.67 2.62
C GLU A 78 10.36 -8.55 2.86
N PHE A 79 9.53 -8.20 3.86
CA PHE A 79 8.30 -8.92 4.16
C PHE A 79 7.32 -8.89 2.98
N ILE A 80 6.97 -7.70 2.48
CA ILE A 80 5.98 -7.53 1.42
C ILE A 80 6.44 -8.17 0.11
N SER A 81 7.72 -8.09 -0.25
CA SER A 81 8.24 -8.77 -1.44
C SER A 81 8.13 -10.29 -1.31
N LYS A 82 8.50 -10.88 -0.17
CA LYS A 82 8.27 -12.32 0.09
C LYS A 82 6.78 -12.67 0.05
N PHE A 83 5.92 -11.86 0.65
CA PHE A 83 4.47 -12.07 0.70
C PHE A 83 3.86 -12.10 -0.69
N GLN A 84 4.15 -11.08 -1.50
CA GLN A 84 3.64 -10.98 -2.88
C GLN A 84 4.17 -12.11 -3.76
N GLN A 85 5.46 -12.48 -3.66
CA GLN A 85 6.01 -13.65 -4.34
C GLN A 85 5.28 -14.96 -3.96
N GLN A 86 5.04 -15.19 -2.67
CA GLN A 86 4.38 -16.40 -2.15
C GLN A 86 2.87 -16.45 -2.41
N THR A 87 2.29 -15.37 -2.95
CA THR A 87 0.85 -15.21 -3.21
C THR A 87 0.51 -14.83 -4.66
N ILE A 88 1.48 -14.87 -5.59
CA ILE A 88 1.22 -14.71 -7.04
C ILE A 88 0.11 -15.68 -7.47
N LYS A 89 -0.99 -15.14 -8.00
CA LYS A 89 -2.10 -15.91 -8.57
C LYS A 89 -1.91 -16.17 -10.05
N ARG A 90 -1.46 -15.14 -10.77
CA ARG A 90 -1.28 -15.14 -12.23
C ARG A 90 -0.35 -14.01 -12.67
N LYS A 91 0.13 -14.08 -13.91
CA LYS A 91 0.79 -12.97 -14.62
C LYS A 91 -0.12 -12.46 -15.73
N VAL A 92 -0.03 -11.17 -16.05
CA VAL A 92 -0.79 -10.52 -17.13
C VAL A 92 0.10 -9.59 -17.94
N ASP A 93 -0.24 -9.36 -19.22
CA ASP A 93 0.35 -8.27 -19.98
C ASP A 93 0.07 -6.93 -19.28
N ALA A 94 1.13 -6.24 -18.86
CA ALA A 94 1.04 -5.02 -18.07
C ALA A 94 0.25 -3.92 -18.80
N VAL A 95 0.46 -3.76 -20.11
CA VAL A 95 -0.16 -2.68 -20.88
C VAL A 95 -1.67 -2.86 -20.95
N ARG A 96 -2.14 -4.03 -21.39
CA ARG A 96 -3.56 -4.36 -21.51
C ARG A 96 -4.26 -4.31 -20.16
N TYR A 97 -3.65 -4.85 -19.11
CA TYR A 97 -4.27 -4.88 -17.78
C TYR A 97 -4.36 -3.49 -17.16
N LEU A 98 -3.25 -2.75 -17.10
CA LEU A 98 -3.23 -1.42 -16.46
C LEU A 98 -4.10 -0.40 -17.21
N LEU A 99 -4.15 -0.43 -18.55
CA LEU A 99 -5.09 0.42 -19.29
C LEU A 99 -6.56 0.08 -19.01
N SER A 100 -6.90 -1.19 -18.79
CA SER A 100 -8.24 -1.62 -18.40
C SER A 100 -8.61 -1.16 -16.98
N ILE A 101 -7.66 -1.25 -16.04
CA ILE A 101 -7.81 -0.78 -14.67
C ILE A 101 -8.00 0.74 -14.65
N VAL A 102 -7.08 1.51 -15.25
CA VAL A 102 -7.18 2.99 -15.31
C VAL A 102 -8.50 3.42 -15.95
N LYS A 103 -8.91 2.82 -17.09
CA LYS A 103 -10.21 3.11 -17.73
C LYS A 103 -11.41 2.86 -16.80
N THR A 104 -11.32 1.85 -15.93
CA THR A 104 -12.38 1.52 -14.97
C THR A 104 -12.40 2.49 -13.79
N GLN A 105 -11.22 2.85 -13.29
CA GLN A 105 -11.05 3.80 -12.19
C GLN A 105 -11.42 5.22 -12.60
N SER A 106 -11.03 5.68 -13.80
CA SER A 106 -11.47 6.98 -14.35
C SER A 106 -12.99 7.09 -14.42
N LYS A 107 -13.71 6.01 -14.80
CA LYS A 107 -15.17 5.99 -14.78
C LYS A 107 -15.77 6.05 -13.37
N LYS A 108 -15.07 5.55 -12.34
CA LYS A 108 -15.50 5.70 -10.94
C LYS A 108 -15.32 7.14 -10.47
N LEU A 109 -14.17 7.76 -10.77
CA LEU A 109 -13.88 9.17 -10.45
C LEU A 109 -14.86 10.13 -11.16
N ASP A 110 -15.21 9.84 -12.41
CA ASP A 110 -16.18 10.62 -13.20
C ASP A 110 -17.58 10.61 -12.55
N LYS A 111 -18.03 9.43 -12.10
CA LYS A 111 -19.29 9.26 -11.32
C LYS A 111 -19.27 9.92 -9.94
N GLN A 112 -18.13 10.40 -9.47
CA GLN A 112 -17.94 11.07 -8.18
C GLN A 112 -17.61 12.56 -8.37
N ASP A 113 -17.71 13.09 -9.60
CA ASP A 113 -17.35 14.46 -9.99
C ASP A 113 -15.89 14.85 -9.66
N LEU A 114 -14.98 13.86 -9.59
CA LEU A 114 -13.57 14.04 -9.24
C LEU A 114 -12.65 14.32 -10.44
N ILE A 115 -13.16 14.26 -11.68
CA ILE A 115 -12.39 14.51 -12.91
C ILE A 115 -12.28 16.02 -13.16
N THR A 116 -11.30 16.66 -12.52
CA THR A 116 -10.87 18.01 -12.89
C THR A 116 -9.99 18.00 -14.15
N LYS A 117 -9.76 19.17 -14.77
CA LYS A 117 -8.81 19.32 -15.90
C LYS A 117 -7.42 18.76 -15.56
N GLU A 118 -6.94 19.05 -14.35
CA GLU A 118 -5.66 18.57 -13.80
C GLU A 118 -5.62 17.04 -13.68
N VAL A 119 -6.64 16.44 -13.06
CA VAL A 119 -6.76 14.97 -12.92
C VAL A 119 -6.83 14.30 -14.29
N LYS A 120 -7.53 14.90 -15.26
CA LYS A 120 -7.59 14.41 -16.64
C LYS A 120 -6.21 14.42 -17.32
N THR A 121 -5.45 15.52 -17.21
CA THR A 121 -4.08 15.57 -17.76
C THR A 121 -3.20 14.48 -17.16
N SER A 122 -3.19 14.33 -15.83
CA SER A 122 -2.35 13.30 -15.17
C SER A 122 -2.77 11.86 -15.52
N LEU A 123 -4.07 11.62 -15.79
CA LEU A 123 -4.57 10.35 -16.33
C LEU A 123 -4.11 10.09 -17.77
N ASP A 124 -4.20 11.09 -18.65
CA ASP A 124 -3.76 10.97 -20.05
C ASP A 124 -2.24 10.71 -20.13
N ASP A 125 -1.45 11.37 -19.29
CA ASP A 125 -0.01 11.13 -19.15
C ASP A 125 0.31 9.72 -18.62
N LEU A 126 -0.40 9.27 -17.57
CA LEU A 126 -0.27 7.91 -17.04
C LEU A 126 -0.58 6.86 -18.11
N ILE A 127 -1.67 7.03 -18.87
CA ILE A 127 -2.05 6.18 -20.01
C ILE A 127 -0.93 6.13 -21.06
N ASN A 128 -0.32 7.27 -21.37
CA ASN A 128 0.76 7.35 -22.35
C ASN A 128 2.07 6.75 -21.87
N GLU A 129 2.35 6.72 -20.56
CA GLU A 129 3.48 5.97 -19.99
C GLU A 129 3.21 4.47 -19.90
N ILE A 130 2.00 4.04 -19.53
CA ILE A 130 1.62 2.61 -19.51
C ILE A 130 1.82 1.98 -20.90
N LYS A 131 1.47 2.68 -21.99
CA LYS A 131 1.70 2.22 -23.38
C LYS A 131 3.18 1.94 -23.70
N LYS A 132 4.14 2.45 -22.93
CA LYS A 132 5.59 2.22 -23.07
C LYS A 132 6.07 0.96 -22.33
N LEU A 133 5.22 0.33 -21.51
CA LEU A 133 5.51 -0.90 -20.76
C LEU A 133 5.32 -2.20 -21.58
N LYS A 134 5.46 -2.13 -22.91
CA LYS A 134 5.32 -3.31 -23.80
C LYS A 134 6.27 -4.43 -23.39
N GLY A 135 5.78 -5.67 -23.43
CA GLY A 135 6.56 -6.88 -23.13
C GLY A 135 6.96 -7.02 -21.66
N ILE A 136 6.22 -6.40 -20.73
CA ILE A 136 6.38 -6.64 -19.29
C ILE A 136 5.19 -7.47 -18.79
N ASP A 137 5.49 -8.60 -18.16
CA ASP A 137 4.54 -9.33 -17.35
C ASP A 137 4.38 -8.66 -15.97
N LEU A 138 3.13 -8.41 -15.59
CA LEU A 138 2.73 -7.90 -14.28
C LEU A 138 2.19 -9.06 -13.44
N PRO A 139 2.77 -9.41 -12.28
CA PRO A 139 2.17 -10.35 -11.36
C PRO A 139 0.91 -9.74 -10.72
N ILE A 140 -0.15 -10.54 -10.62
CA ILE A 140 -1.31 -10.29 -9.78
C ILE A 140 -1.14 -11.14 -8.52
N VAL A 141 -1.22 -10.50 -7.37
CA VAL A 141 -0.79 -11.03 -6.05
C VAL A 141 -1.90 -10.84 -5.03
N SER A 142 -1.79 -11.47 -3.86
CA SER A 142 -2.57 -10.98 -2.70
C SER A 142 -1.99 -9.64 -2.22
N ILE A 143 -2.86 -8.75 -1.71
CA ILE A 143 -2.48 -7.52 -0.99
C ILE A 143 -3.20 -7.49 0.36
N GLN A 144 -2.59 -6.89 1.39
CA GLN A 144 -3.25 -6.66 2.68
C GLN A 144 -4.13 -5.40 2.64
N GLY A 145 -3.82 -4.43 1.78
CA GLY A 145 -4.71 -3.34 1.39
C GLY A 145 -4.67 -2.08 2.26
N ASP A 146 -3.90 -2.08 3.35
CA ASP A 146 -3.64 -0.95 4.25
C ASP A 146 -2.26 -1.10 4.94
N PHE A 147 -1.23 -1.44 4.15
CA PHE A 147 0.05 -1.93 4.67
C PHE A 147 0.95 -0.80 5.19
N ASP A 148 0.71 -0.35 6.43
CA ASP A 148 1.48 0.73 7.05
C ASP A 148 1.78 0.56 8.55
N PHE A 149 2.50 1.53 9.11
CA PHE A 149 2.96 1.53 10.50
C PHE A 149 1.93 2.04 11.52
N PHE A 150 0.71 2.43 11.10
CA PHE A 150 -0.37 2.88 11.98
C PHE A 150 -1.14 1.67 12.53
N TYR A 151 -0.42 0.82 13.26
CA TYR A 151 -0.84 -0.43 13.92
C TYR A 151 -0.97 -1.68 13.02
N ASN A 152 -0.99 -1.55 11.69
CA ASN A 152 -1.06 -2.72 10.80
C ASN A 152 0.29 -3.45 10.67
N ILE A 153 1.41 -2.72 10.78
CA ILE A 153 2.77 -3.26 10.86
C ILE A 153 3.34 -3.03 12.27
N MET A 154 3.78 -4.11 12.91
CA MET A 154 4.51 -4.08 14.18
C MET A 154 5.75 -4.98 14.15
N PHE A 155 6.59 -4.91 15.18
CA PHE A 155 7.89 -5.57 15.23
C PHE A 155 8.09 -6.34 16.52
N ASN A 156 8.81 -7.46 16.47
CA ASN A 156 9.33 -8.15 17.64
C ASN A 156 10.74 -8.70 17.38
N LYS A 157 11.29 -9.47 18.33
CA LYS A 157 12.62 -10.11 18.20
C LYS A 157 12.72 -11.08 17.01
N ASP A 158 11.59 -11.64 16.57
CA ASP A 158 11.46 -12.61 15.48
C ASP A 158 11.09 -11.93 14.15
N GLY A 159 11.09 -10.59 14.11
CA GLY A 159 10.89 -9.78 12.90
C GLY A 159 9.54 -9.05 12.86
N LEU A 160 9.10 -8.74 11.64
CA LEU A 160 7.89 -7.97 11.36
C LEU A 160 6.63 -8.84 11.50
N LYS A 161 5.57 -8.27 12.07
CA LYS A 161 4.23 -8.85 12.25
C LYS A 161 3.19 -7.96 11.57
N VAL A 162 2.19 -8.57 10.93
CA VAL A 162 1.15 -7.86 10.17
C VAL A 162 -0.22 -8.17 10.74
N PHE A 163 -1.03 -7.13 10.93
CA PHE A 163 -2.36 -7.17 11.53
C PHE A 163 -3.38 -6.51 10.60
N ASP A 164 -4.65 -6.61 10.99
CA ASP A 164 -5.79 -5.99 10.32
C ASP A 164 -5.90 -6.34 8.83
N PHE A 165 -6.52 -7.48 8.55
CA PHE A 165 -6.78 -7.96 7.20
C PHE A 165 -8.18 -7.53 6.70
N GLU A 166 -8.84 -6.53 7.30
CA GLU A 166 -10.17 -6.08 6.87
C GLU A 166 -10.19 -5.57 5.42
N HIS A 167 -9.03 -5.10 4.93
CA HIS A 167 -8.82 -4.57 3.59
C HIS A 167 -8.12 -5.52 2.61
N TYR A 168 -7.88 -6.78 3.02
CA TYR A 168 -7.19 -7.79 2.22
C TYR A 168 -7.93 -8.13 0.93
N GLU A 169 -7.19 -8.20 -0.17
CA GLU A 169 -7.70 -8.61 -1.48
C GLU A 169 -6.85 -9.78 -2.02
N SER A 170 -7.51 -10.86 -2.42
CA SER A 170 -6.83 -12.07 -2.89
C SER A 170 -6.21 -11.95 -4.29
N GLU A 171 -6.59 -10.91 -5.04
CA GLU A 171 -6.00 -10.49 -6.31
C GLU A 171 -5.98 -8.96 -6.39
N GLY A 172 -4.79 -8.37 -6.30
CA GLY A 172 -4.56 -6.93 -6.39
C GLY A 172 -3.30 -6.60 -7.20
N LEU A 173 -3.06 -5.31 -7.43
CA LEU A 173 -1.78 -4.83 -7.97
C LEU A 173 -0.73 -4.80 -6.85
N PRO A 174 0.54 -5.16 -7.11
CA PRO A 174 1.58 -5.16 -6.09
C PRO A 174 1.97 -3.75 -5.60
N PHE A 175 1.35 -2.69 -6.15
CA PHE A 175 1.75 -1.31 -5.91
C PHE A 175 1.14 -0.71 -4.65
N LEU A 176 -0.11 -1.04 -4.30
CA LEU A 176 -0.83 -0.33 -3.24
C LEU A 176 -0.09 -0.42 -1.90
N ASP A 177 0.05 -1.62 -1.36
CA ASP A 177 0.74 -1.88 -0.10
C ASP A 177 2.17 -1.28 -0.05
N PHE A 178 2.95 -1.39 -1.13
CA PHE A 178 4.30 -0.83 -1.19
C PHE A 178 4.31 0.71 -1.16
N ILE A 179 3.36 1.34 -1.87
CA ILE A 179 3.25 2.79 -1.88
C ILE A 179 2.68 3.31 -0.56
N THR A 180 1.69 2.64 0.02
CA THR A 180 1.15 2.93 1.36
C THR A 180 2.28 2.92 2.40
N LEU A 181 3.10 1.85 2.44
CA LEU A 181 4.28 1.73 3.30
C LEU A 181 5.23 2.93 3.17
N VAL A 182 5.57 3.33 1.94
CA VAL A 182 6.59 4.35 1.68
C VAL A 182 6.04 5.76 1.85
N PHE A 183 4.80 6.03 1.43
CA PHE A 183 4.24 7.39 1.35
C PHE A 183 3.35 7.78 2.54
N ASN A 184 2.66 6.86 3.24
CA ASN A 184 1.87 7.24 4.43
C ASN A 184 2.72 7.96 5.49
N PRO A 185 3.94 7.50 5.85
CA PRO A 185 4.81 8.22 6.78
C PRO A 185 5.16 9.64 6.30
N LEU A 186 5.41 9.79 5.00
CA LEU A 186 5.82 11.05 4.39
C LEU A 186 4.64 12.04 4.34
N LEU A 187 3.44 11.56 3.99
CA LEU A 187 2.22 12.35 3.93
C LEU A 187 1.77 12.80 5.33
N VAL A 188 1.78 11.91 6.32
CA VAL A 188 1.42 12.28 7.71
C VAL A 188 2.43 13.28 8.30
N SER A 189 3.73 12.99 8.19
CA SER A 189 4.77 13.95 8.61
C SER A 189 4.73 15.26 7.80
N TYR A 190 4.18 15.26 6.58
CA TYR A 190 3.94 16.47 5.79
C TYR A 190 2.73 17.28 6.29
N GLU A 191 1.60 16.65 6.60
CA GLU A 191 0.42 17.36 7.13
C GLU A 191 0.74 18.11 8.44
N HIS A 192 1.65 17.57 9.26
CA HIS A 192 2.22 18.24 10.43
C HIS A 192 3.18 19.42 10.11
N GLN A 193 3.59 19.62 8.86
CA GLN A 193 4.61 20.58 8.41
C GLN A 193 4.10 21.53 7.32
N LYS A 194 3.42 22.62 7.73
CA LYS A 194 3.04 23.79 6.90
C LYS A 194 2.38 23.48 5.54
N LYS A 195 1.08 23.79 5.44
CA LYS A 195 0.15 23.46 4.33
C LYS A 195 0.57 23.80 2.88
N SER A 196 1.67 24.52 2.64
CA SER A 196 2.05 25.07 1.33
C SER A 196 3.00 24.22 0.47
N ILE A 197 3.78 23.28 1.04
CA ILE A 197 5.02 22.78 0.40
C ILE A 197 4.85 21.87 -0.86
N SER A 198 3.74 21.14 -1.04
CA SER A 198 3.62 20.04 -2.03
C SER A 198 4.44 18.79 -1.70
N LEU A 199 4.14 17.68 -2.38
CA LEU A 199 4.80 16.37 -2.29
C LEU A 199 6.04 16.29 -3.16
N THR A 200 6.03 16.88 -4.36
CA THR A 200 7.20 16.88 -5.27
C THR A 200 8.40 17.56 -4.60
N GLU A 201 8.21 18.74 -4.01
CA GLU A 201 9.25 19.43 -3.23
C GLU A 201 9.74 18.64 -2.01
N ILE A 202 8.98 17.65 -1.53
CA ILE A 202 9.38 16.79 -0.40
C ILE A 202 10.23 15.64 -0.89
N VAL A 203 9.75 14.89 -1.90
CA VAL A 203 10.47 13.71 -2.42
C VAL A 203 11.78 14.08 -3.11
N ASP A 204 11.89 15.30 -3.66
CA ASP A 204 13.14 15.81 -4.25
C ASP A 204 14.16 16.38 -3.24
N LYS A 205 13.83 16.44 -1.94
CA LYS A 205 14.82 16.84 -0.90
C LYS A 205 15.98 15.84 -0.92
N PRO A 206 17.25 16.28 -1.08
CA PRO A 206 18.39 15.38 -1.33
C PRO A 206 18.43 14.18 -0.39
N ASN A 207 18.34 14.42 0.93
CA ASN A 207 18.38 13.35 1.92
C ASN A 207 17.24 12.32 1.75
N LEU A 208 16.01 12.74 1.41
CA LEU A 208 14.87 11.81 1.27
C LEU A 208 14.86 11.12 -0.10
N LYS A 209 15.28 11.83 -1.15
CA LYS A 209 15.38 11.34 -2.52
C LYS A 209 16.23 10.07 -2.63
N ASP A 210 17.36 10.06 -1.94
CA ASP A 210 18.27 8.90 -1.93
C ASP A 210 17.65 7.69 -1.22
N TYR A 211 16.97 7.88 -0.07
CA TYR A 211 16.23 6.79 0.58
C TYR A 211 15.09 6.26 -0.30
N LEU A 212 14.30 7.15 -0.92
CA LEU A 212 13.24 6.75 -1.85
C LEU A 212 13.80 5.93 -3.02
N LYS A 213 14.90 6.38 -3.65
CA LYS A 213 15.59 5.65 -4.71
C LYS A 213 16.05 4.27 -4.23
N ASN A 214 16.62 4.18 -3.02
CA ASN A 214 17.08 2.92 -2.44
C ASN A 214 15.92 1.95 -2.12
N TRP A 215 14.82 2.43 -1.55
CA TRP A 215 13.63 1.62 -1.25
C TRP A 215 12.99 1.07 -2.53
N PHE A 216 12.83 1.90 -3.57
CA PHE A 216 12.32 1.46 -4.87
C PHE A 216 13.29 0.51 -5.59
N ASN A 217 14.61 0.72 -5.48
CA ASN A 217 15.61 -0.20 -6.03
C ASN A 217 15.52 -1.57 -5.35
N LYS A 218 15.53 -1.61 -4.02
CA LYS A 218 15.44 -2.86 -3.25
C LYS A 218 14.14 -3.61 -3.55
N TYR A 219 13.01 -2.91 -3.62
CA TYR A 219 11.74 -3.51 -3.98
C TYR A 219 11.73 -4.03 -5.44
N SER A 220 12.37 -3.32 -6.37
CA SER A 220 12.58 -3.78 -7.76
C SER A 220 13.43 -5.06 -7.82
N GLU A 221 14.52 -5.11 -7.06
CA GLU A 221 15.45 -6.24 -6.99
C GLU A 221 14.78 -7.48 -6.37
N LEU A 222 14.04 -7.32 -5.27
CA LEU A 222 13.35 -8.43 -4.61
C LEU A 222 12.15 -8.94 -5.42
N THR A 223 11.33 -8.07 -6.01
CA THR A 223 10.13 -8.51 -6.75
C THR A 223 10.40 -8.88 -8.22
N GLY A 224 11.53 -8.44 -8.78
CA GLY A 224 11.80 -8.51 -10.21
C GLY A 224 11.00 -7.50 -11.05
N LEU A 225 10.21 -6.61 -10.43
CA LEU A 225 9.42 -5.60 -11.14
C LEU A 225 10.35 -4.53 -11.76
N PRO A 226 10.28 -4.25 -13.08
CA PRO A 226 11.17 -3.28 -13.70
C PRO A 226 11.00 -1.86 -13.15
N LYS A 227 12.09 -1.15 -12.89
CA LYS A 227 12.08 0.26 -12.42
C LYS A 227 11.19 1.18 -13.26
N LYS A 228 11.14 0.98 -14.59
CA LYS A 228 10.24 1.71 -15.52
C LYS A 228 8.74 1.57 -15.19
N MET A 229 8.34 0.45 -14.60
CA MET A 229 6.96 0.22 -14.13
C MET A 229 6.77 0.80 -12.72
N LEU A 230 7.72 0.58 -11.81
CA LEU A 230 7.64 1.10 -10.43
C LEU A 230 7.59 2.64 -10.38
N ARG A 231 8.17 3.35 -11.36
CA ARG A 231 8.00 4.79 -11.51
C ARG A 231 6.53 5.25 -11.57
N LEU A 232 5.62 4.40 -12.05
CA LEU A 232 4.18 4.67 -12.15
C LEU A 232 3.40 4.21 -10.90
N ALA A 233 4.02 3.47 -9.99
CA ALA A 233 3.37 2.89 -8.82
C ALA A 233 2.63 3.93 -7.93
N PRO A 234 3.17 5.13 -7.64
CA PRO A 234 2.45 6.13 -6.83
C PRO A 234 1.10 6.52 -7.43
N ALA A 235 1.06 6.73 -8.76
CA ALA A 235 -0.14 7.13 -9.48
C ALA A 235 -1.17 5.99 -9.57
N LEU A 236 -0.71 4.76 -9.79
CA LEU A 236 -1.57 3.58 -9.82
C LEU A 236 -2.18 3.30 -8.44
N ALA A 237 -1.37 3.32 -7.37
CA ALA A 237 -1.84 3.16 -6.00
C ALA A 237 -2.79 4.28 -5.56
N ALA A 238 -2.56 5.52 -5.98
CA ALA A 238 -3.47 6.63 -5.69
C ALA A 238 -4.83 6.47 -6.38
N LEU A 239 -4.89 6.01 -7.63
CA LEU A 239 -6.15 5.66 -8.29
C LEU A 239 -6.85 4.47 -7.62
N GLU A 240 -6.09 3.47 -7.19
CA GLU A 240 -6.59 2.30 -6.48
C GLU A 240 -7.24 2.72 -5.15
N GLN A 241 -6.50 3.41 -4.28
CA GLN A 241 -7.01 3.90 -3.00
C GLN A 241 -8.21 4.82 -3.18
N LYS A 242 -8.17 5.76 -4.13
CA LYS A 242 -9.25 6.74 -4.34
C LYS A 242 -10.53 6.10 -4.88
N THR A 243 -10.44 4.94 -5.52
CA THR A 243 -11.57 4.26 -6.16
C THR A 243 -11.89 2.88 -5.57
N LYS A 244 -11.23 2.51 -4.47
CA LYS A 244 -11.57 1.34 -3.63
C LYS A 244 -12.96 1.53 -3.03
N ASN A 245 -13.68 0.42 -2.83
CA ASN A 245 -14.98 0.43 -2.20
C ASN A 245 -14.78 0.24 -0.69
N TYR A 246 -15.02 1.26 0.11
CA TYR A 246 -14.95 1.18 1.57
C TYR A 246 -16.33 0.79 2.15
N PRO A 247 -16.39 0.07 3.29
CA PRO A 247 -17.64 -0.13 4.00
C PRO A 247 -18.12 1.21 4.60
N GLU A 248 -19.44 1.35 4.79
CA GLU A 248 -20.06 2.57 5.35
C GLU A 248 -19.52 2.97 6.75
N SER A 249 -18.93 2.00 7.48
CA SER A 249 -18.30 2.18 8.79
C SER A 249 -16.88 2.77 8.73
N ARG A 250 -16.24 2.83 7.57
CA ARG A 250 -14.86 3.32 7.41
C ARG A 250 -14.85 4.64 6.64
N ASP A 251 -14.41 5.71 7.30
CA ASP A 251 -14.15 7.00 6.66
C ASP A 251 -12.93 6.88 5.72
N PRO A 252 -13.08 7.07 4.40
CA PRO A 252 -11.95 7.00 3.46
C PRO A 252 -10.93 8.14 3.65
N ASP A 253 -11.28 9.26 4.27
CA ASP A 253 -10.31 10.32 4.57
C ASP A 253 -9.37 9.95 5.74
N SER A 254 -9.55 8.78 6.38
CA SER A 254 -8.56 8.20 7.30
C SER A 254 -7.25 7.83 6.60
N PHE A 255 -7.29 7.54 5.28
CA PHE A 255 -6.11 7.13 4.51
C PHE A 255 -5.40 8.35 3.91
N PRO A 256 -4.12 8.62 4.22
CA PRO A 256 -3.42 9.83 3.76
C PRO A 256 -3.42 10.02 2.23
N ILE A 257 -3.31 8.93 1.46
CA ILE A 257 -3.32 8.93 0.00
C ILE A 257 -4.70 9.31 -0.58
N TYR A 258 -5.80 9.00 0.11
CA TYR A 258 -7.16 9.26 -0.37
C TYR A 258 -7.50 10.75 -0.39
N LYS A 259 -6.93 11.53 0.53
CA LYS A 259 -7.21 12.97 0.68
C LYS A 259 -6.94 13.73 -0.61
N GLN A 260 -7.85 14.62 -1.00
CA GLN A 260 -7.89 15.18 -2.37
C GLN A 260 -6.60 15.87 -2.83
N LYS A 261 -5.85 16.50 -1.92
CA LYS A 261 -4.54 17.09 -2.23
C LYS A 261 -3.49 16.00 -2.52
N ALA A 262 -3.32 15.04 -1.61
CA ALA A 262 -2.38 13.94 -1.76
C ALA A 262 -2.68 13.10 -3.01
N PHE A 263 -3.97 12.80 -3.26
CA PHE A 263 -4.42 12.06 -4.45
C PHE A 263 -3.92 12.70 -5.77
N LYS A 264 -4.16 14.01 -5.95
CA LYS A 264 -3.75 14.73 -7.17
C LYS A 264 -2.23 14.70 -7.37
N GLU A 265 -1.49 14.99 -6.30
CA GLU A 265 -0.03 15.07 -6.37
C GLU A 265 0.60 13.68 -6.60
N MET A 266 0.07 12.63 -5.96
CA MET A 266 0.47 11.23 -6.21
C MET A 266 0.13 10.76 -7.63
N LEU A 267 -1.01 11.18 -8.19
CA LEU A 267 -1.41 10.87 -9.56
C LEU A 267 -0.47 11.48 -10.61
N ALA A 268 0.03 12.70 -10.35
CA ALA A 268 1.03 13.36 -11.18
C ALA A 268 2.46 12.83 -10.94
N LEU A 269 2.76 12.28 -9.76
CA LEU A 269 4.11 11.91 -9.37
C LEU A 269 4.72 10.79 -10.23
N ARG A 270 6.00 10.98 -10.59
CA ARG A 270 6.86 9.99 -11.25
C ARG A 270 8.20 9.95 -10.54
N VAL A 271 8.50 8.88 -9.80
CA VAL A 271 9.75 8.79 -9.03
C VAL A 271 10.96 8.67 -9.98
N ASN A 272 11.97 9.51 -9.81
CA ASN A 272 13.20 9.38 -10.58
C ASN A 272 14.07 8.26 -10.00
N LEU A 273 14.18 7.15 -10.74
CA LEU A 273 14.92 5.93 -10.33
C LEU A 273 16.23 5.72 -11.10
N ASN A 274 16.61 6.69 -11.94
CA ASN A 274 17.89 6.71 -12.66
C ASN A 274 18.99 7.25 -11.75
#